data_AF-A0AAQ2JJW5-F1
#
_entry.id   AF-A0AAQ2JJW5-F1
#
_cell.length_a   1.000
_cell.length_b   1.000
_cell.length_c   1.000
_cell.angle_alpha   90.00
_cell.angle_beta   90.00
_cell.angle_gamma   90.00
#
_symmetry.space_group_name_H-M   'P 1'
#
loop_
_entity.id
_entity.type
_entity.pdbx_description
1 polymer ?
#
loop_
_entity_poly.entity_id
_entity_poly.type
_entity_poly.pdbx_seq_one_letter_code
_entity_poly.pdbx_strand_id
1 'polypeptide(L)' 'MGSDFEAARRHLKRARQCLHGDDHVSRETVERIDEMIIALAAEECSSFGSLFPFGHRTTRNSEAASSKA' A
#
# COMPACT_ATOMS: atom_id res chain seq x y z
N MET A 1 12.72 -16.60 3.19
CA MET A 1 11.29 -16.62 3.58
C MET A 1 10.61 -15.52 2.79
N GLY A 2 9.64 -15.83 1.93
CA GLY A 2 8.86 -14.78 1.26
C GLY A 2 7.98 -14.07 2.29
N SER A 3 7.80 -12.76 2.16
CA SER A 3 6.89 -12.02 3.04
C SER A 3 5.46 -12.53 2.85
N ASP A 4 4.62 -12.43 3.89
CA ASP A 4 3.20 -12.78 3.79
C ASP A 4 2.50 -11.99 2.65
N PHE A 5 2.99 -10.78 2.35
CA PHE A 5 2.58 -9.97 1.20
C PHE A 5 2.86 -10.64 -0.15
N GLU A 6 4.04 -11.24 -0.34
CA GLU A 6 4.35 -11.96 -1.58
C GLU A 6 3.48 -13.20 -1.76
N ALA A 7 3.19 -13.92 -0.67
CA ALA A 7 2.30 -15.07 -0.70
C ALA A 7 0.87 -14.63 -1.07
N ALA A 8 0.33 -13.60 -0.40
CA ALA A 8 -0.99 -13.04 -0.69
C ALA A 8 -1.11 -12.57 -2.16
N ARG A 9 -0.11 -11.81 -2.65
CA ARG A 9 -0.08 -11.35 -4.05
C ARG A 9 -0.05 -12.50 -5.05
N ARG A 10 0.65 -13.59 -4.73
CA ARG A 10 0.70 -14.81 -5.57
C ARG A 10 -0.64 -15.53 -5.61
N HIS A 11 -1.33 -15.65 -4.47
CA HIS A 11 -2.64 -16.28 -4.40
C HIS A 11 -3.71 -15.48 -5.17
N LEU A 12 -3.71 -14.15 -5.06
CA LEU A 12 -4.62 -13.28 -5.80
C LEU A 12 -4.40 -13.37 -7.32
N LYS A 13 -3.15 -13.38 -7.78
CA LYS A 13 -2.85 -13.58 -9.21
C LYS A 13 -3.37 -14.91 -9.74
N ARG A 14 -3.29 -15.98 -8.95
CA ARG A 14 -3.86 -17.28 -9.31
C ARG A 14 -5.39 -17.24 -9.32
N ALA A 15 -6.02 -16.62 -8.33
CA ALA A 15 -7.47 -16.47 -8.30
C ALA A 15 -7.98 -15.74 -9.55
N ARG A 16 -7.32 -14.65 -9.94
CA ARG A 16 -7.60 -13.92 -11.19
C ARG A 16 -7.51 -14.80 -12.44
N GLN A 17 -6.52 -15.68 -12.52
CA GLN A 17 -6.35 -16.61 -13.63
C GLN A 17 -7.39 -17.73 -13.64
N CYS A 18 -8.01 -18.05 -12.51
CA CYS A 18 -9.09 -19.03 -12.44
C CYS A 18 -10.45 -18.42 -12.82
N LEU A 19 -10.59 -17.10 -12.78
CA LEU A 19 -11.77 -16.38 -13.25
C LEU A 19 -11.68 -16.17 -14.76
N HIS A 20 -12.42 -16.98 -15.51
CA HIS A 20 -12.50 -16.94 -16.97
C HIS A 20 -13.93 -16.67 -17.50
N GLY A 21 -14.85 -16.23 -16.64
CA GLY A 21 -16.20 -15.87 -17.05
C GLY A 21 -16.28 -14.47 -17.65
N ASP A 22 -17.14 -14.30 -18.66
CA ASP A 22 -17.47 -13.00 -19.26
C ASP A 22 -18.77 -12.40 -18.67
N ASP A 23 -19.31 -13.05 -17.63
CA ASP A 23 -20.45 -12.55 -16.89
C ASP A 23 -20.05 -11.36 -15.99
N HIS A 24 -21.05 -10.57 -15.63
CA HIS A 24 -20.86 -9.36 -14.82
C HIS A 24 -20.18 -9.67 -13.47
N VAL A 25 -20.51 -10.80 -12.83
CA VAL A 25 -19.96 -11.17 -11.52
C VAL A 25 -18.48 -11.54 -11.66
N SER A 26 -18.12 -12.29 -12.72
CA SER A 26 -16.72 -12.60 -13.02
C SER A 26 -15.89 -11.34 -13.27
N ARG A 27 -16.43 -10.39 -14.04
CA ARG A 27 -15.75 -9.10 -14.30
C ARG A 27 -15.57 -8.27 -13.03
N GLU A 28 -16.63 -8.11 -12.23
CA GLU A 28 -16.54 -7.41 -10.95
C GLU A 28 -15.53 -8.09 -10.01
N THR A 29 -15.53 -9.42 -9.97
CA THR A 29 -14.60 -10.17 -9.10
C THR A 29 -13.15 -9.97 -9.53
N VAL A 30 -12.86 -9.95 -10.84
CA VAL A 30 -11.52 -9.64 -11.37
C VAL A 30 -11.10 -8.22 -10.97
N GLU A 31 -11.99 -7.24 -11.09
CA GLU A 31 -11.72 -5.85 -10.68
C GLU A 31 -11.38 -5.75 -9.19
N ARG A 32 -12.15 -6.42 -8.31
CA ARG A 32 -11.84 -6.45 -6.86
C ARG A 32 -10.51 -7.14 -6.56
N ILE A 33 -10.17 -8.21 -7.27
CA ILE A 33 -8.87 -8.87 -7.12
C ILE A 33 -7.74 -7.92 -7.52
N ASP A 34 -7.90 -7.17 -8.61
CA ASP A 34 -6.91 -6.19 -9.06
C ASP A 34 -6.75 -5.05 -8.02
N GLU A 35 -7.84 -4.54 -7.42
CA GLU A 35 -7.80 -3.59 -6.31
C GLU A 35 -7.02 -4.13 -5.10
N MET A 36 -7.26 -5.38 -4.70
CA MET A 36 -6.56 -6.01 -3.57
C MET A 36 -5.05 -6.16 -3.84
N ILE A 37 -4.66 -6.49 -5.08
CA ILE A 37 -3.25 -6.57 -5.46
C ILE A 37 -2.57 -5.21 -5.32
N ILE A 38 -3.24 -4.13 -5.76
CA ILE A 38 -2.73 -2.75 -5.63
C ILE A 38 -2.62 -2.35 -4.16
N ALA A 39 -3.63 -2.64 -3.35
CA ALA A 39 -3.64 -2.33 -1.91
C ALA A 39 -2.49 -3.02 -1.17
N LEU A 40 -2.23 -4.31 -1.46
CA LEU A 40 -1.11 -5.04 -0.88
C LEU A 40 0.25 -4.45 -1.29
N ALA A 41 0.40 -4.04 -2.56
CA ALA A 41 1.62 -3.39 -3.02
C ALA A 41 1.83 -2.02 -2.33
N ALA A 42 0.75 -1.27 -2.10
CA ALA A 42 0.79 -0.01 -1.38
C ALA A 42 1.19 -0.21 0.10
N GLU A 43 0.62 -1.18 0.80
CA GLU A 43 1.00 -1.51 2.18
C GLU A 43 2.45 -1.98 2.31
N GLU A 44 2.93 -2.79 1.36
CA GLU A 44 4.34 -3.20 1.32
C GLU A 44 5.24 -1.96 1.19
N CYS A 45 4.95 -1.04 0.26
CA CYS A 45 5.67 0.22 0.10
C CYS A 45 5.61 1.13 1.34
N SER A 46 4.46 1.24 2.00
CA SER A 46 4.31 2.03 3.23
C SER A 46 5.07 1.42 4.40
N SER A 47 5.10 0.09 4.50
CA SER A 47 5.90 -0.63 5.51
C SER A 47 7.40 -0.41 5.31
N PHE A 48 7.88 -0.39 4.06
CA PHE A 48 9.27 -0.01 3.73
C PHE A 48 9.57 1.47 4.03
N GLY A 49 8.60 2.37 3.86
CA GLY A 49 8.75 3.79 4.20
C GLY A 49 8.97 4.06 5.69
N SER A 50 8.51 3.17 6.58
CA SER A 50 8.75 3.26 8.03
C SER A 50 10.15 2.82 8.46
N LEU A 51 10.88 2.10 7.58
CA LEU A 51 12.21 1.54 7.85
C LEU A 51 13.37 2.46 7.48
N PHE A 52 13.11 3.68 6.98
CA PHE A 52 14.14 4.70 6.83
C PHE A 52 14.11 5.67 8.03
N PRO A 53 15.07 5.59 8.98
CA PRO A 53 15.16 6.53 10.11
C PRO A 53 15.75 7.90 9.70
N PHE A 54 16.04 8.13 8.42
CA PHE A 54 16.67 9.37 7.98
C PHE A 54 15.65 10.35 7.42
N GLY A 55 15.15 11.25 8.28
CA GLY A 55 14.83 12.59 7.82
C GLY A 55 13.64 13.33 8.41
N HIS A 56 12.96 12.85 9.45
CA HIS A 56 11.98 13.72 10.14
C HIS A 56 12.67 14.62 11.18
N ARG A 57 13.52 15.53 10.71
CA ARG A 57 13.87 16.74 11.46
C ARG A 57 12.85 17.82 11.11
N THR A 58 11.61 17.64 11.57
CA THR A 58 10.68 18.76 11.70
C THR A 58 11.13 19.61 12.88
N THR A 59 12.13 20.46 12.65
CA THR A 59 12.42 21.60 13.52
C THR A 59 11.28 22.59 13.33
N ARG A 60 10.19 22.38 14.06
CA ARG A 60 9.12 23.36 14.23
C ARG A 60 9.64 24.46 15.15
N ASN A 61 10.46 25.34 14.59
CA ASN A 61 10.93 26.56 15.25
C ASN A 61 10.06 27.69 14.72
N SER A 62 8.82 27.74 15.17
CA SER A 62 7.92 28.86 14.87
C SER A 62 7.09 29.15 16.12
N GLU A 63 7.79 29.46 17.20
CA GLU A 63 7.28 30.33 18.25
C GLU A 63 8.31 31.45 18.37
N ALA A 64 8.17 32.49 17.55
CA ALA A 64 7.50 33.71 17.97
C ALA A 64 8.21 34.35 19.18
N ALA A 65 9.43 34.86 18.94
CA ALA A 65 9.98 35.93 19.77
C ALA A 65 9.17 37.20 19.49
N SER A 66 8.05 37.33 20.19
CA SER A 66 7.34 38.58 20.37
C SER A 66 7.96 39.31 21.56
N SER A 67 8.15 40.62 21.36
CA SER A 67 8.23 41.69 22.35
C SER A 67 9.60 42.22 22.80
N LYS A 68 9.75 43.52 22.47
CA LYS A 68 10.47 44.63 23.15
C LYS A 68 11.98 44.77 22.95
N ALA A 69 12.34 45.71 22.07
CA ALA A 69 13.03 46.95 22.46
C ALA A 69 12.64 48.07 21.49
#